data_AF-A0A3D9SJ22-F1
#
_entry.id   AF-A0A3D9SJ22-F1
#
_cell.length_a   1.000
_cell.length_b   1.000
_cell.length_c   1.000
_cell.angle_alpha   90.00
_cell.angle_beta   90.00
_cell.angle_gamma   90.00
#
_symmetry.space_group_name_H-M   'P 1'
#
loop_
_entity.id
_entity.type
_entity.pdbx_description
1 polymer ?
#
loop_
_entity_poly.entity_id
_entity_poly.type
_entity_poly.pdbx_seq_one_letter_code
_entity_poly.pdbx_strand_id
1 'polypeptide(L)'
;MPELIEGPSRITAAGEPPKLIDEYVGAVNTRESRLSVAHMRSPAGWAEPGQRPEFDEFTVVLRGTLTVEHEDGVLEVAAGQAVHTRPGRVGPLQLSRPGGRRVHRGVPARVRAVHGAPGLLSPARRCLTPDAGWDFLAFMISRSLRRKSGRPAVALALAALGAAALPAGPAAAGAQGPRIDQLQFLGSHNSYHREPSAAEYRLMSITGTRAEALQYSHVPLGRQFAKQNVRQIELDLFADPHGGRYARPPIRALTGQRPAYDRRMNEPGTKVLHIAGLDYRSNCLTLTDCLENVATWSRDNPGHVPVTILLEFKEPFDPLHGWTRQRLLGVEREIRSVFDANDLITPDTVRRPGRTLEQSVLGGGWPTLRAARGKVMFLMDNTGEHRDRYVQGNPSLQGRVMFTASEPGRPDAAFVKRNDPAASDIRSLVTRGYMVRTRADADTVQARNGDTRMRDTALASGAQWVSTDYPVPGLSARFGTRYFAALPGLVPVRCNPVNAPDGCAVTDRRAG
;
A
#
# COMPACT_ATOMS: atom_id res chain seq x y z
N MET A 1 -6.43 20.53 6.78
CA MET A 1 -7.08 19.61 7.74
C MET A 1 -7.89 18.60 6.93
N PRO A 2 -8.27 17.42 7.46
CA PRO A 2 -9.38 16.68 6.89
C PRO A 2 -10.64 17.55 6.99
N GLU A 3 -11.44 17.57 5.92
CA GLU A 3 -12.68 18.35 5.83
C GLU A 3 -13.86 17.38 5.81
N LEU A 4 -14.84 17.60 6.67
CA LEU A 4 -16.03 16.76 6.73
C LEU A 4 -17.04 17.24 5.70
N ILE A 5 -17.36 16.38 4.73
CA ILE A 5 -18.49 16.56 3.83
C ILE A 5 -19.70 15.95 4.54
N GLU A 6 -20.49 16.80 5.21
CA GLU A 6 -21.62 16.37 6.05
C GLU A 6 -22.73 15.65 5.27
N GLY A 7 -22.88 15.98 3.98
CA GLY A 7 -23.82 15.32 3.08
C GLY A 7 -23.61 15.71 1.61
N PRO A 8 -24.34 15.06 0.69
CA PRO A 8 -24.29 15.36 -0.73
C PRO A 8 -25.30 16.43 -1.16
N SER A 9 -25.00 17.11 -2.27
CA SER A 9 -25.97 17.93 -3.00
C SER A 9 -26.67 17.10 -4.07
N ARG A 10 -28.00 17.19 -4.15
CA ARG A 10 -28.76 16.49 -5.20
C ARG A 10 -28.72 17.26 -6.52
N ILE A 11 -28.39 16.56 -7.59
CA ILE A 11 -28.32 17.11 -8.96
C ILE A 11 -29.50 16.58 -9.78
N THR A 12 -30.12 17.44 -10.58
CA THR A 12 -31.13 17.06 -11.58
C THR A 12 -30.49 16.20 -12.66
N ALA A 13 -31.00 14.99 -12.85
CA ALA A 13 -30.44 14.05 -13.82
C ALA A 13 -30.99 14.22 -15.24
N ALA A 14 -30.23 13.69 -16.21
CA ALA A 14 -30.72 13.40 -17.55
C ALA A 14 -31.29 11.97 -17.67
N GLY A 15 -32.12 11.77 -18.67
CA GLY A 15 -32.72 10.48 -19.02
C GLY A 15 -34.00 10.13 -18.25
N GLU A 16 -34.74 9.17 -18.80
CA GLU A 16 -36.13 8.85 -18.41
C GLU A 16 -36.29 7.35 -18.12
N PRO A 17 -37.07 6.93 -17.10
CA PRO A 17 -37.59 7.76 -16.00
C PRO A 17 -36.45 8.22 -15.05
N PRO A 18 -36.54 9.41 -14.44
CA PRO A 18 -35.39 10.13 -13.89
C PRO A 18 -34.61 9.36 -12.78
N LYS A 19 -33.29 9.29 -12.93
CA LYS A 19 -32.35 8.84 -11.89
C LYS A 19 -32.15 9.92 -10.81
N LEU A 20 -31.83 9.50 -9.58
CA LEU A 20 -31.38 10.39 -8.52
C LEU A 20 -29.84 10.46 -8.53
N ILE A 21 -29.27 11.66 -8.46
CA ILE A 21 -27.82 11.87 -8.34
C ILE A 21 -27.54 12.64 -7.07
N ASP A 22 -26.79 12.06 -6.14
CA ASP A 22 -26.33 12.69 -4.90
C ASP A 22 -24.80 12.90 -4.98
N GLU A 23 -24.35 14.12 -5.30
CA GLU A 23 -22.93 14.49 -5.41
C GLU A 23 -22.33 14.81 -4.04
N TYR A 24 -21.31 14.06 -3.62
CA TYR A 24 -20.55 14.30 -2.38
C TYR A 24 -19.36 15.23 -2.61
N VAL A 25 -18.59 15.02 -3.68
CA VAL A 25 -17.49 15.89 -4.09
C VAL A 25 -17.80 16.34 -5.50
N GLY A 26 -17.52 17.59 -5.85
CA GLY A 26 -17.61 18.06 -7.24
C GLY A 26 -18.09 19.49 -7.37
N ALA A 27 -18.55 19.84 -8.56
CA ALA A 27 -18.78 21.23 -8.95
C ALA A 27 -19.98 21.86 -8.23
N VAL A 28 -20.96 21.04 -7.83
CA VAL A 28 -22.17 21.49 -7.13
C VAL A 28 -21.94 21.49 -5.63
N ASN A 29 -21.46 20.38 -5.06
CA ASN A 29 -21.38 20.24 -3.60
C ASN A 29 -20.16 20.95 -2.97
N THR A 30 -18.96 20.74 -3.53
CA THR A 30 -17.69 21.23 -2.94
C THR A 30 -16.97 22.27 -3.80
N ARG A 31 -17.56 22.67 -4.93
CA ARG A 31 -16.95 23.51 -5.99
C ARG A 31 -15.63 22.94 -6.54
N GLU A 32 -15.38 21.65 -6.35
CA GLU A 32 -14.22 20.96 -6.91
C GLU A 32 -14.44 20.69 -8.40
N SER A 33 -13.43 20.96 -9.21
CA SER A 33 -13.48 20.84 -10.68
C SER A 33 -12.29 20.03 -11.22
N ARG A 34 -11.71 19.19 -10.36
CA ARG A 34 -10.75 18.11 -10.65
C ARG A 34 -11.33 16.72 -10.38
N LEU A 35 -12.43 16.62 -9.64
CA LEU A 35 -13.03 15.38 -9.20
C LEU A 35 -14.51 15.63 -8.89
N SER A 36 -15.39 14.78 -9.39
CA SER A 36 -16.74 14.62 -8.89
C SER A 36 -16.95 13.17 -8.43
N VAL A 37 -17.68 12.98 -7.33
CA VAL A 37 -17.99 11.69 -6.71
C VAL A 37 -19.47 11.71 -6.36
N ALA A 38 -20.27 10.89 -7.04
CA ALA A 38 -21.72 10.92 -6.91
C ALA A 38 -22.32 9.52 -6.75
N HIS A 39 -23.21 9.38 -5.76
CA HIS A 39 -24.03 8.19 -5.59
C HIS A 39 -25.29 8.36 -6.46
N MET A 40 -25.43 7.50 -7.47
CA MET A 40 -26.53 7.51 -8.42
C MET A 40 -27.50 6.36 -8.15
N ARG A 41 -28.81 6.63 -8.20
CA ARG A 41 -29.84 5.59 -8.06
C ARG A 41 -30.83 5.72 -9.20
N SER A 42 -30.74 4.81 -10.16
CA SER A 42 -31.54 4.81 -11.38
C SER A 42 -32.70 3.83 -11.26
N PRO A 43 -33.93 4.18 -11.68
CA PRO A 43 -35.03 3.23 -11.74
C PRO A 43 -34.82 2.19 -12.85
N ALA A 44 -35.56 1.07 -12.78
CA ALA A 44 -35.63 0.13 -13.90
C ALA A 44 -36.24 0.80 -15.13
N GLY A 45 -35.71 0.51 -16.31
CA GLY A 45 -36.09 1.13 -17.58
C GLY A 45 -35.36 2.44 -17.90
N TRP A 46 -34.60 3.03 -16.95
CA TRP A 46 -33.92 4.30 -17.18
C TRP A 46 -32.89 4.23 -18.31
N ALA A 47 -32.92 5.26 -19.17
CA ALA A 47 -31.95 5.54 -20.21
C ALA A 47 -31.72 7.05 -20.42
N GLU A 48 -30.47 7.44 -20.71
CA GLU A 48 -30.11 8.79 -21.18
C GLU A 48 -29.46 8.73 -22.57
N PRO A 49 -29.48 9.82 -23.35
CA PRO A 49 -28.82 9.88 -24.66
C PRO A 49 -27.31 9.66 -24.54
N GLY A 50 -26.73 8.90 -25.48
CA GLY A 50 -25.29 8.66 -25.54
C GLY A 50 -24.48 9.96 -25.64
N GLN A 51 -23.44 10.06 -24.82
CA GLN A 51 -22.64 11.29 -24.65
C GLN A 51 -21.21 11.08 -25.17
N ARG A 52 -20.30 12.03 -24.94
CA ARG A 52 -18.85 11.80 -25.00
C ARG A 52 -18.21 12.54 -23.82
N PRO A 53 -17.74 11.89 -22.75
CA PRO A 53 -17.19 12.60 -21.60
C PRO A 53 -15.90 13.32 -22.00
N GLU A 54 -15.64 14.49 -21.38
CA GLU A 54 -14.42 15.28 -21.60
C GLU A 54 -13.24 14.82 -20.70
N PHE A 55 -13.51 13.88 -19.80
CA PHE A 55 -12.66 13.42 -18.70
C PHE A 55 -12.82 11.90 -18.49
N ASP A 56 -12.04 11.32 -17.57
CA ASP A 56 -12.15 9.89 -17.26
C ASP A 56 -13.30 9.63 -16.27
N GLU A 57 -14.22 8.75 -16.65
CA GLU A 57 -15.39 8.36 -15.85
C GLU A 57 -15.27 6.89 -15.43
N PHE A 58 -15.40 6.61 -14.13
CA PHE A 58 -15.37 5.27 -13.55
C PHE A 58 -16.69 5.02 -12.82
N THR A 59 -17.51 4.10 -13.33
CA THR A 59 -18.83 3.80 -12.77
C THR A 59 -18.84 2.39 -12.19
N VAL A 60 -19.03 2.31 -10.86
CA VAL A 60 -19.05 1.07 -10.06
C VAL A 60 -20.51 0.70 -9.78
N VAL A 61 -20.89 -0.53 -10.10
CA VAL A 61 -22.25 -1.02 -9.84
C VAL A 61 -22.34 -1.52 -8.41
N LEU A 62 -23.11 -0.85 -7.55
CA LEU A 62 -23.32 -1.30 -6.18
C LEU A 62 -24.41 -2.38 -6.12
N ARG A 63 -25.49 -2.22 -6.90
CA ARG A 63 -26.64 -3.12 -6.91
C ARG A 63 -27.38 -3.10 -8.25
N GLY A 64 -27.44 -4.27 -8.89
CA GLY A 64 -28.13 -4.48 -10.16
C GLY A 64 -27.18 -4.82 -11.30
N THR A 65 -27.58 -4.45 -12.51
CA THR A 65 -26.77 -4.54 -13.73
C THR A 65 -26.89 -3.23 -14.49
N LEU A 66 -25.77 -2.69 -14.95
CA LEU A 66 -25.67 -1.54 -15.85
C LEU A 66 -25.39 -2.04 -17.27
N THR A 67 -26.23 -1.68 -18.23
CA THR A 67 -25.92 -1.88 -19.66
C THR A 67 -25.23 -0.63 -20.19
N VAL A 68 -24.12 -0.77 -20.91
CA VAL A 68 -23.36 0.32 -21.53
C VAL A 68 -23.18 0.03 -23.02
N GLU A 69 -23.88 0.77 -23.87
CA GLU A 69 -23.67 0.72 -25.32
C GLU A 69 -22.54 1.69 -25.75
N HIS A 70 -21.66 1.24 -26.63
CA HIS A 70 -20.51 2.00 -27.14
C HIS A 70 -20.27 1.72 -28.64
N GLU A 71 -19.32 2.44 -29.26
CA GLU A 71 -19.03 2.39 -30.71
C GLU A 71 -18.78 0.97 -31.25
N ASP A 72 -18.27 0.06 -30.40
CA ASP A 72 -17.84 -1.29 -30.78
C ASP A 72 -18.76 -2.41 -30.23
N GLY A 73 -19.85 -2.09 -29.52
CA GLY A 73 -20.76 -3.09 -28.97
C GLY A 73 -21.52 -2.68 -27.69
N VAL A 74 -21.89 -3.69 -26.89
CA VAL A 74 -22.66 -3.54 -25.65
C VAL A 74 -21.99 -4.32 -24.52
N LEU A 75 -21.83 -3.67 -23.36
CA LEU A 75 -21.23 -4.21 -22.15
C LEU A 75 -22.27 -4.27 -21.02
N GLU A 76 -22.48 -5.45 -20.43
CA GLU A 76 -23.20 -5.59 -19.16
C GLU A 76 -22.21 -5.58 -17.99
N VAL A 77 -22.49 -4.77 -16.97
CA VAL A 77 -21.66 -4.61 -15.76
C VAL A 77 -22.54 -4.95 -14.55
N ALA A 78 -22.21 -6.03 -13.83
CA ALA A 78 -23.00 -6.49 -12.68
C ALA A 78 -22.50 -5.90 -11.35
N ALA A 79 -23.33 -6.01 -10.30
CA ALA A 79 -22.97 -5.59 -8.94
C ALA A 79 -21.60 -6.11 -8.48
N GLY A 80 -20.77 -5.21 -7.95
CA GLY A 80 -19.37 -5.45 -7.59
C GLY A 80 -18.37 -5.26 -8.73
N GLN A 81 -18.81 -4.99 -9.96
CA GLN A 81 -17.95 -4.66 -11.10
C GLN A 81 -17.95 -3.15 -11.39
N ALA A 82 -17.00 -2.71 -12.22
CA ALA A 82 -16.86 -1.32 -12.64
C ALA A 82 -16.52 -1.20 -14.13
N VAL A 83 -16.91 -0.08 -14.74
CA VAL A 83 -16.57 0.30 -16.12
C VAL A 83 -15.76 1.61 -16.11
N HIS A 84 -14.84 1.76 -17.07
CA HIS A 84 -14.04 2.96 -17.30
C HIS A 84 -14.33 3.53 -18.69
N THR A 85 -15.01 4.67 -18.76
CA THR A 85 -15.20 5.45 -19.99
C THR A 85 -14.08 6.48 -20.10
N ARG A 86 -13.38 6.50 -21.25
CA ARG A 86 -12.28 7.45 -21.52
C ARG A 86 -12.76 8.71 -22.26
N PRO A 87 -12.04 9.84 -22.12
CA PRO A 87 -12.36 11.07 -22.84
C PRO A 87 -12.59 10.88 -24.34
N GLY A 88 -13.65 11.50 -24.88
CA GLY A 88 -13.94 11.58 -26.32
C GLY A 88 -14.47 10.31 -26.99
N ARG A 89 -14.54 9.17 -26.29
CA ARG A 89 -15.31 8.00 -26.75
C ARG A 89 -16.80 8.21 -26.51
N VAL A 90 -17.66 7.47 -27.21
CA VAL A 90 -19.10 7.46 -26.89
C VAL A 90 -19.27 6.94 -25.47
N GLY A 91 -19.72 7.82 -24.59
CA GLY A 91 -20.25 7.47 -23.28
C GLY A 91 -21.65 6.89 -23.43
N PRO A 92 -22.05 6.01 -22.51
CA PRO A 92 -23.18 5.10 -22.66
C PRO A 92 -24.47 5.69 -23.22
N LEU A 93 -25.09 4.97 -24.16
CA LEU A 93 -26.52 4.73 -23.99
C LEU A 93 -26.63 3.70 -22.85
N GLN A 94 -27.34 4.05 -21.78
CA GLN A 94 -27.57 3.16 -20.63
C GLN A 94 -28.99 2.63 -20.65
N LEU A 95 -29.19 1.35 -20.30
CA LEU A 95 -30.51 0.68 -20.30
C LEU A 95 -30.61 -0.34 -19.16
N SER A 96 -31.30 0.00 -18.08
CA SER A 96 -31.55 -0.92 -16.96
C SER A 96 -32.77 -1.81 -17.24
N ARG A 97 -32.62 -3.13 -17.35
CA ARG A 97 -33.78 -4.06 -17.54
C ARG A 97 -34.23 -4.74 -16.25
N PRO A 98 -35.55 -4.93 -16.02
CA PRO A 98 -36.04 -5.81 -14.96
C PRO A 98 -35.75 -7.29 -15.28
N GLY A 99 -35.49 -8.09 -14.25
CA GLY A 99 -34.94 -9.45 -14.40
C GLY A 99 -35.88 -10.45 -15.10
N GLY A 100 -35.36 -11.17 -16.10
CA GLY A 100 -36.10 -12.19 -16.85
C GLY A 100 -35.47 -13.58 -16.80
N ARG A 101 -36.30 -14.63 -16.66
CA ARG A 101 -35.93 -16.04 -16.87
C ARG A 101 -37.04 -16.80 -17.60
N ARG A 102 -36.77 -17.25 -18.83
CA ARG A 102 -37.16 -18.53 -19.48
C ARG A 102 -36.55 -18.57 -20.90
N VAL A 103 -35.64 -19.48 -21.29
CA VAL A 103 -35.84 -20.86 -21.87
C VAL A 103 -36.99 -21.00 -22.89
N HIS A 104 -36.91 -21.79 -23.98
CA HIS A 104 -36.13 -23.02 -24.27
C HIS A 104 -35.83 -23.25 -25.78
N ARG A 105 -34.83 -24.10 -26.08
CA ARG A 105 -34.97 -25.26 -27.02
C ARG A 105 -34.15 -26.46 -26.51
N GLY A 106 -34.54 -27.69 -26.88
CA GLY A 106 -33.82 -28.95 -26.53
C GLY A 106 -32.68 -29.26 -27.52
N VAL A 107 -32.14 -30.49 -27.64
CA VAL A 107 -32.63 -31.87 -27.35
C VAL A 107 -31.38 -32.82 -27.35
N PRO A 108 -31.31 -34.06 -26.79
CA PRO A 108 -31.94 -34.70 -25.60
C PRO A 108 -30.93 -35.36 -24.61
N ALA A 109 -31.39 -35.76 -23.41
CA ALA A 109 -30.95 -36.98 -22.69
C ALA A 109 -31.95 -37.38 -21.57
N ARG A 110 -31.87 -38.62 -21.05
CA ARG A 110 -32.72 -39.18 -19.95
C ARG A 110 -31.98 -39.00 -18.58
N VAL A 111 -32.56 -39.14 -17.38
CA VAL A 111 -33.30 -40.27 -16.73
C VAL A 111 -34.17 -39.77 -15.53
N ARG A 112 -34.99 -40.66 -14.93
CA ARG A 112 -35.78 -40.53 -13.66
C ARG A 112 -34.90 -40.15 -12.44
N ALA A 113 -35.34 -39.81 -11.21
CA ALA A 113 -36.50 -40.21 -10.38
C ALA A 113 -36.63 -39.28 -9.10
N VAL A 114 -37.55 -39.33 -8.11
CA VAL A 114 -38.97 -39.77 -7.91
C VAL A 114 -39.47 -39.28 -6.50
N HIS A 115 -40.76 -38.91 -6.36
CA HIS A 115 -41.59 -38.68 -5.13
C HIS A 115 -41.20 -37.68 -4.01
N GLY A 116 -42.22 -37.11 -3.33
CA GLY A 116 -42.10 -36.39 -2.05
C GLY A 116 -43.18 -35.32 -1.75
N ALA A 117 -44.35 -35.72 -1.23
CA ALA A 117 -45.43 -34.83 -0.71
C ALA A 117 -46.44 -35.66 0.12
N PRO A 118 -47.37 -35.08 0.93
CA PRO A 118 -47.63 -33.66 1.22
C PRO A 118 -47.66 -33.29 2.73
N GLY A 119 -47.94 -32.03 3.05
CA GLY A 119 -48.29 -31.55 4.41
C GLY A 119 -48.82 -30.10 4.38
N LEU A 120 -49.88 -29.79 5.11
CA LEU A 120 -50.57 -28.49 5.07
C LEU A 120 -50.20 -27.59 6.26
N LEU A 121 -50.28 -26.25 6.08
CA LEU A 121 -51.16 -25.38 6.90
C LEU A 121 -51.29 -23.95 6.32
N SER A 122 -52.34 -23.26 6.79
CA SER A 122 -53.02 -22.04 6.29
C SER A 122 -52.20 -20.79 5.87
N PRO A 123 -52.80 -19.87 5.08
CA PRO A 123 -52.14 -18.66 4.59
C PRO A 123 -52.18 -17.47 5.56
N ALA A 124 -51.04 -16.77 5.70
CA ALA A 124 -50.98 -15.41 6.22
C ALA A 124 -50.43 -14.47 5.12
N ARG A 125 -51.28 -13.62 4.54
CA ARG A 125 -50.85 -12.64 3.53
C ARG A 125 -50.00 -11.55 4.19
N ARG A 126 -48.68 -11.61 4.03
CA ARG A 126 -47.83 -10.41 4.20
C ARG A 126 -48.05 -9.48 3.02
N CYS A 127 -48.32 -8.20 3.29
CA CYS A 127 -48.15 -7.16 2.28
C CYS A 127 -46.65 -7.07 1.93
N LEU A 128 -46.33 -7.18 0.65
CA LEU A 128 -45.03 -6.84 0.10
C LEU A 128 -45.24 -5.67 -0.86
N THR A 129 -44.71 -4.50 -0.52
CA THR A 129 -44.62 -3.36 -1.44
C THR A 129 -43.50 -3.62 -2.45
N PRO A 130 -43.72 -3.43 -3.76
CA PRO A 130 -42.73 -3.78 -4.79
C PRO A 130 -41.80 -2.60 -5.15
N ASP A 131 -41.09 -2.05 -4.17
CA ASP A 131 -40.10 -0.98 -4.39
C ASP A 131 -38.69 -1.56 -4.60
N ALA A 132 -38.32 -1.77 -5.87
CA ALA A 132 -37.01 -2.30 -6.28
C ALA A 132 -36.22 -1.27 -7.10
N GLY A 133 -35.59 -0.32 -6.41
CA GLY A 133 -34.59 0.59 -6.99
C GLY A 133 -33.22 -0.07 -7.18
N TRP A 134 -32.38 0.52 -8.04
CA TRP A 134 -30.99 0.12 -8.29
C TRP A 134 -30.01 1.18 -7.79
N ASP A 135 -28.80 0.76 -7.41
CA ASP A 135 -27.79 1.61 -6.77
C ASP A 135 -26.43 1.53 -7.51
N PHE A 136 -25.85 2.69 -7.86
CA PHE A 136 -24.61 2.82 -8.65
C PHE A 136 -23.74 3.95 -8.09
N LEU A 137 -22.41 3.82 -8.11
CA LEU A 137 -21.48 4.84 -7.61
C LEU A 137 -20.56 5.30 -8.74
N ALA A 138 -20.67 6.58 -9.12
CA ALA A 138 -19.92 7.17 -10.22
C ALA A 138 -18.79 8.09 -9.69
N PHE A 139 -17.59 7.90 -10.24
CA PHE A 139 -16.41 8.73 -10.01
C PHE A 139 -16.00 9.38 -11.33
N MET A 140 -16.02 10.71 -11.40
CA MET A 140 -15.64 11.50 -12.58
C MET A 140 -14.36 12.28 -12.28
N ILE A 141 -13.24 11.93 -12.91
CA ILE A 141 -11.92 12.49 -12.60
C ILE A 141 -11.49 13.47 -13.70
N SER A 142 -11.47 14.76 -13.37
CA SER A 142 -11.25 15.85 -14.32
C SER A 142 -9.82 16.42 -14.29
N ARG A 143 -9.39 16.87 -15.48
CA ARG A 143 -8.31 17.81 -15.83
C ARG A 143 -7.04 17.24 -16.46
N SER A 144 -7.02 17.33 -17.79
CA SER A 144 -5.79 17.58 -18.57
C SER A 144 -5.37 19.05 -18.44
N LEU A 145 -4.32 19.36 -17.66
CA LEU A 145 -3.71 20.70 -17.61
C LEU A 145 -2.72 20.95 -18.76
N ARG A 146 -3.24 21.25 -19.96
CA ARG A 146 -2.42 21.78 -21.07
C ARG A 146 -2.04 23.24 -20.80
N ARG A 147 -0.84 23.49 -20.25
CA ARG A 147 -0.25 24.85 -20.25
C ARG A 147 0.25 25.20 -21.66
N LYS A 148 -0.12 26.39 -22.14
CA LYS A 148 0.32 26.92 -23.44
C LYS A 148 1.81 27.33 -23.40
N SER A 149 2.43 27.32 -24.57
CA SER A 149 3.81 27.75 -24.81
C SER A 149 4.01 29.25 -24.57
N GLY A 150 5.17 29.62 -24.02
CA GLY A 150 5.60 31.00 -23.83
C GLY A 150 7.12 31.14 -23.80
N ARG A 151 7.65 31.89 -24.76
CA ARG A 151 9.00 32.48 -24.88
C ARG A 151 8.78 33.88 -25.49
N PRO A 152 9.68 34.87 -25.40
CA PRO A 152 11.12 34.83 -25.05
C PRO A 152 11.37 35.48 -23.65
N ALA A 153 12.54 35.97 -23.22
CA ALA A 153 13.84 36.20 -23.85
C ALA A 153 15.04 36.00 -22.87
N VAL A 154 16.25 36.25 -23.36
CA VAL A 154 17.52 36.13 -22.62
C VAL A 154 17.88 37.45 -21.93
N ALA A 155 18.47 37.37 -20.74
CA ALA A 155 19.36 38.40 -20.19
C ALA A 155 20.61 37.72 -19.62
N LEU A 156 21.80 38.22 -19.98
CA LEU A 156 23.08 37.73 -19.48
C LEU A 156 23.53 38.61 -18.31
N ALA A 157 24.06 38.01 -17.24
CA ALA A 157 24.77 38.73 -16.19
C ALA A 157 25.89 37.85 -15.63
N LEU A 158 27.15 38.21 -15.91
CA LEU A 158 28.30 37.72 -15.15
C LEU A 158 28.51 38.62 -13.94
N ALA A 159 28.82 38.02 -12.79
CA ALA A 159 29.43 38.68 -11.65
C ALA A 159 30.53 37.77 -11.09
N ALA A 160 31.62 38.37 -10.58
CA ALA A 160 32.88 37.67 -10.34
C ALA A 160 32.98 37.01 -8.95
N LEU A 161 34.07 36.26 -8.74
CA LEU A 161 34.40 35.64 -7.45
C LEU A 161 34.64 36.71 -6.37
N GLY A 162 34.22 36.41 -5.15
CA GLY A 162 34.62 37.11 -3.93
C GLY A 162 34.81 36.12 -2.79
N ALA A 163 36.05 35.69 -2.55
CA ALA A 163 36.36 34.79 -1.45
C ALA A 163 36.54 35.59 -0.15
N ALA A 164 35.60 35.42 0.80
CA ALA A 164 35.68 36.00 2.14
C ALA A 164 35.63 34.87 3.18
N ALA A 165 36.76 34.61 3.83
CA ALA A 165 36.81 33.65 4.94
C ALA A 165 36.25 34.31 6.21
N LEU A 166 35.13 33.79 6.72
CA LEU A 166 34.60 34.16 8.03
C LEU A 166 35.12 33.19 9.10
N PRO A 167 35.51 33.66 10.29
CA PRO A 167 36.01 32.80 11.35
C PRO A 167 34.87 31.93 11.90
N ALA A 168 35.11 30.62 12.00
CA ALA A 168 34.14 29.70 12.59
C ALA A 168 34.04 29.92 14.11
N GLY A 169 32.87 30.35 14.59
CA GLY A 169 32.55 30.33 16.01
C GLY A 169 32.52 28.89 16.57
N PRO A 170 32.72 28.70 17.89
CA PRO A 170 32.85 27.36 18.48
C PRO A 170 31.55 26.55 18.31
N ALA A 171 31.64 25.41 17.61
CA ALA A 171 30.51 24.55 17.27
C ALA A 171 30.01 23.74 18.47
N ALA A 172 29.27 24.39 19.38
CA ALA A 172 28.70 23.83 20.60
C ALA A 172 27.51 22.87 20.37
N ALA A 173 27.66 21.88 19.48
CA ALA A 173 26.66 20.86 19.16
C ALA A 173 27.21 19.41 19.10
N GLY A 174 28.53 19.22 19.13
CA GLY A 174 29.19 17.95 18.76
C GLY A 174 29.07 16.75 19.72
N ALA A 175 28.35 16.85 20.83
CA ALA A 175 28.52 15.93 21.97
C ALA A 175 27.85 14.53 21.85
N GLN A 176 26.82 14.35 21.01
CA GLN A 176 26.01 13.11 21.03
C GLN A 176 25.79 12.42 19.67
N GLY A 177 26.16 13.06 18.56
CA GLY A 177 25.90 12.56 17.20
C GLY A 177 24.42 12.65 16.78
N PRO A 178 24.09 12.32 15.51
CA PRO A 178 22.72 12.40 15.00
C PRO A 178 21.79 11.38 15.67
N ARG A 179 20.50 11.73 15.81
CA ARG A 179 19.43 10.78 16.14
C ARG A 179 18.95 10.01 14.92
N ILE A 180 18.23 8.91 15.11
CA ILE A 180 17.75 8.07 14.00
C ILE A 180 16.71 8.77 13.10
N ASP A 181 15.93 9.72 13.63
CA ASP A 181 15.01 10.55 12.85
C ASP A 181 15.72 11.58 11.95
N GLN A 182 17.02 11.80 12.18
CA GLN A 182 17.90 12.73 11.47
C GLN A 182 18.76 12.04 10.41
N LEU A 183 18.44 10.78 10.10
CA LEU A 183 19.10 9.96 9.08
C LEU A 183 18.10 9.62 7.97
N GLN A 184 18.61 9.10 6.85
CA GLN A 184 17.82 8.51 5.78
C GLN A 184 18.45 7.19 5.34
N PHE A 185 17.61 6.19 5.15
CA PHE A 185 17.95 4.79 4.87
C PHE A 185 17.33 4.33 3.55
N LEU A 186 18.02 3.45 2.84
CA LEU A 186 17.42 2.72 1.72
C LEU A 186 16.63 1.52 2.25
N GLY A 187 15.43 1.33 1.74
CA GLY A 187 14.61 0.15 2.00
C GLY A 187 14.38 -0.69 0.76
N SER A 188 14.16 -1.99 0.92
CA SER A 188 13.49 -2.79 -0.11
C SER A 188 12.00 -2.87 0.19
N HIS A 189 11.19 -2.78 -0.87
CA HIS A 189 9.77 -3.10 -0.85
C HIS A 189 9.59 -4.61 -1.06
N ASN A 190 8.56 -5.21 -0.46
CA ASN A 190 8.30 -6.66 -0.47
C ASN A 190 9.58 -7.53 -0.38
N SER A 191 10.45 -7.25 0.58
CA SER A 191 11.85 -7.73 0.61
C SER A 191 12.02 -9.25 0.55
N TYR A 192 10.98 -10.00 0.89
CA TYR A 192 10.96 -11.44 0.87
C TYR A 192 10.66 -12.02 -0.54
N HIS A 193 10.05 -11.23 -1.44
CA HIS A 193 9.39 -11.68 -2.69
C HIS A 193 10.31 -12.34 -3.73
N ARG A 194 9.72 -13.29 -4.46
CA ARG A 194 10.35 -14.11 -5.51
C ARG A 194 9.38 -14.32 -6.68
N GLU A 195 9.80 -13.88 -7.86
CA GLU A 195 9.02 -13.89 -9.11
C GLU A 195 8.25 -15.21 -9.38
N PRO A 196 7.00 -15.12 -9.86
CA PRO A 196 6.25 -16.25 -10.40
C PRO A 196 7.03 -17.02 -11.49
N SER A 197 6.87 -18.34 -11.55
CA SER A 197 7.46 -19.12 -12.65
C SER A 197 6.80 -18.75 -13.97
N ALA A 198 7.47 -19.03 -15.10
CA ALA A 198 6.93 -18.77 -16.43
C ALA A 198 5.55 -19.43 -16.70
N ALA A 199 5.19 -20.49 -15.98
CA ALA A 199 3.85 -21.10 -16.07
C ALA A 199 2.79 -20.30 -15.31
N GLU A 200 3.09 -19.87 -14.09
CA GLU A 200 2.20 -19.04 -13.26
C GLU A 200 2.06 -17.63 -13.82
N TYR A 201 3.15 -17.02 -14.29
CA TYR A 201 3.13 -15.72 -14.95
C TYR A 201 2.18 -15.73 -16.15
N ARG A 202 2.27 -16.72 -17.05
CA ARG A 202 1.35 -16.85 -18.19
C ARG A 202 -0.10 -17.00 -17.74
N LEU A 203 -0.37 -17.78 -16.70
CA LEU A 203 -1.71 -17.95 -16.16
C LEU A 203 -2.26 -16.64 -15.58
N MET A 204 -1.48 -15.94 -14.75
CA MET A 204 -1.81 -14.63 -14.19
C MET A 204 -2.12 -13.59 -15.29
N SER A 205 -1.32 -13.56 -16.36
CA SER A 205 -1.53 -12.65 -17.49
C SER A 205 -2.88 -12.90 -18.21
N ILE A 206 -3.30 -14.15 -18.39
CA ILE A 206 -4.59 -14.45 -19.04
C ILE A 206 -5.78 -14.31 -18.09
N THR A 207 -5.59 -14.36 -16.76
CA THR A 207 -6.64 -14.11 -15.77
C THR A 207 -6.77 -12.64 -15.37
N GLY A 208 -6.21 -11.71 -16.15
CA GLY A 208 -6.31 -10.26 -15.89
C GLY A 208 -5.59 -9.77 -14.63
N THR A 209 -4.75 -10.59 -14.03
CA THR A 209 -3.89 -10.18 -12.91
C THR A 209 -2.75 -9.31 -13.45
N ARG A 210 -2.31 -8.28 -12.71
CA ARG A 210 -1.13 -7.46 -13.06
C ARG A 210 0.19 -8.23 -12.90
N ALA A 211 0.33 -9.35 -13.63
CA ALA A 211 1.48 -10.25 -13.54
C ALA A 211 2.82 -9.53 -13.79
N GLU A 212 2.81 -8.52 -14.66
CA GLU A 212 3.95 -7.65 -14.95
C GLU A 212 4.50 -6.94 -13.70
N ALA A 213 3.64 -6.55 -12.76
CA ALA A 213 4.03 -5.94 -11.49
C ALA A 213 4.75 -6.93 -10.54
N LEU A 214 4.75 -8.22 -10.87
CA LEU A 214 5.39 -9.30 -10.07
C LEU A 214 6.73 -9.76 -10.68
N GLN A 215 7.22 -9.13 -11.76
CA GLN A 215 8.46 -9.54 -12.46
C GLN A 215 9.75 -9.00 -11.82
N TYR A 216 9.91 -9.23 -10.52
CA TYR A 216 11.11 -8.92 -9.75
C TYR A 216 11.38 -10.00 -8.72
N SER A 217 12.60 -10.03 -8.17
CA SER A 217 12.99 -10.97 -7.11
C SER A 217 14.05 -10.35 -6.24
N HIS A 218 13.89 -10.46 -4.92
CA HIS A 218 14.95 -10.13 -3.99
C HIS A 218 15.87 -11.33 -3.72
N VAL A 219 17.12 -11.03 -3.41
CA VAL A 219 18.05 -11.99 -2.79
C VAL A 219 17.66 -12.21 -1.31
N PRO A 220 18.07 -13.31 -0.66
CA PRO A 220 17.76 -13.55 0.75
C PRO A 220 18.15 -12.37 1.66
N LEU A 221 17.39 -12.12 2.72
CA LEU A 221 17.43 -10.88 3.53
C LEU A 221 18.87 -10.48 3.95
N GLY A 222 19.65 -11.44 4.49
CA GLY A 222 21.05 -11.22 4.87
C GLY A 222 21.96 -10.71 3.73
N ARG A 223 21.69 -11.11 2.48
CA ARG A 223 22.42 -10.62 1.29
C ARG A 223 22.00 -9.20 0.90
N GLN A 224 20.77 -8.78 1.20
CA GLN A 224 20.33 -7.40 0.98
C GLN A 224 21.08 -6.46 1.93
N PHE A 225 21.13 -6.80 3.22
CA PHE A 225 21.88 -6.03 4.21
C PHE A 225 23.39 -6.00 3.91
N ALA A 226 23.98 -7.14 3.55
CA ALA A 226 25.42 -7.28 3.34
C ALA A 226 25.94 -6.76 1.97
N LYS A 227 25.11 -6.76 0.91
CA LYS A 227 25.58 -6.44 -0.46
C LYS A 227 24.68 -5.46 -1.25
N GLN A 228 23.50 -5.10 -0.77
CA GLN A 228 22.60 -4.14 -1.44
C GLN A 228 22.37 -2.83 -0.66
N ASN A 229 23.09 -2.62 0.45
CA ASN A 229 22.97 -1.42 1.32
C ASN A 229 21.56 -1.17 1.89
N VAL A 230 20.68 -2.18 1.90
CA VAL A 230 19.34 -2.08 2.48
C VAL A 230 19.44 -1.99 4.00
N ARG A 231 18.65 -1.11 4.63
CA ARG A 231 18.45 -1.03 6.10
C ARG A 231 16.98 -0.95 6.54
N GLN A 232 16.04 -0.87 5.60
CA GLN A 232 14.63 -1.18 5.85
C GLN A 232 14.18 -2.36 4.99
N ILE A 233 13.50 -3.34 5.58
CA ILE A 233 12.84 -4.42 4.86
C ILE A 233 11.33 -4.41 5.13
N GLU A 234 10.57 -5.11 4.31
CA GLU A 234 9.11 -5.15 4.28
C GLU A 234 8.65 -6.60 4.15
N LEU A 235 7.82 -7.07 5.07
CA LEU A 235 7.32 -8.44 5.16
C LEU A 235 5.79 -8.45 5.18
N ASP A 236 5.20 -9.16 4.22
CA ASP A 236 3.76 -9.32 4.12
C ASP A 236 3.32 -10.52 4.94
N LEU A 237 2.49 -10.28 5.95
CA LEU A 237 2.11 -11.25 6.97
C LEU A 237 0.70 -11.78 6.75
N PHE A 238 0.57 -13.09 6.70
CA PHE A 238 -0.70 -13.80 6.74
C PHE A 238 -0.81 -14.66 8.01
N ALA A 239 -1.94 -14.56 8.72
CA ALA A 239 -2.16 -15.31 9.95
C ALA A 239 -2.44 -16.80 9.65
N ASP A 240 -1.66 -17.71 10.25
CA ASP A 240 -1.87 -19.16 10.18
C ASP A 240 -1.64 -19.83 11.55
N PRO A 241 -2.47 -19.54 12.58
CA PRO A 241 -2.26 -20.00 13.96
C PRO A 241 -2.37 -21.52 14.16
N HIS A 242 -2.79 -22.27 13.14
CA HIS A 242 -2.86 -23.73 13.14
C HIS A 242 -1.96 -24.38 12.09
N GLY A 243 -1.44 -23.61 11.13
CA GLY A 243 -0.62 -24.10 10.02
C GLY A 243 -1.45 -24.70 8.88
N GLY A 244 -0.82 -24.80 7.70
CA GLY A 244 -1.34 -25.54 6.56
C GLY A 244 -2.22 -24.71 5.61
N ARG A 245 -2.77 -23.57 6.05
CA ARG A 245 -3.68 -22.73 5.24
C ARG A 245 -3.05 -22.32 3.91
N TYR A 246 -1.79 -21.94 3.95
CA TYR A 246 -1.05 -21.45 2.77
C TYR A 246 -0.11 -22.51 2.18
N ALA A 247 -0.18 -23.77 2.64
CA ALA A 247 0.69 -24.86 2.18
C ALA A 247 0.33 -25.45 0.81
N ARG A 248 -0.88 -25.16 0.30
CA ARG A 248 -1.38 -25.66 -1.00
C ARG A 248 -1.92 -24.53 -1.90
N PRO A 249 -1.08 -23.57 -2.36
CA PRO A 249 -1.51 -22.50 -3.26
C PRO A 249 -2.21 -23.03 -4.52
N PRO A 250 -3.48 -22.66 -4.81
CA PRO A 250 -4.25 -23.23 -5.92
C PRO A 250 -3.57 -23.08 -7.29
N ILE A 251 -2.84 -21.98 -7.51
CA ILE A 251 -2.13 -21.73 -8.77
C ILE A 251 -1.11 -22.85 -9.12
N ARG A 252 -0.58 -23.57 -8.13
CA ARG A 252 0.33 -24.70 -8.35
C ARG A 252 -0.37 -25.83 -9.10
N ALA A 253 -1.56 -26.20 -8.66
CA ALA A 253 -2.37 -27.21 -9.34
C ALA A 253 -2.78 -26.76 -10.75
N LEU A 254 -3.20 -25.49 -10.90
CA LEU A 254 -3.58 -24.89 -12.18
C LEU A 254 -2.41 -24.78 -13.19
N THR A 255 -1.16 -24.94 -12.73
CA THR A 255 0.06 -24.89 -13.56
C THR A 255 0.81 -26.22 -13.63
N GLY A 256 0.16 -27.33 -13.25
CA GLY A 256 0.73 -28.68 -13.32
C GLY A 256 1.83 -28.98 -12.30
N GLN A 257 2.07 -28.09 -11.32
CA GLN A 257 3.00 -28.33 -10.23
C GLN A 257 2.36 -29.19 -9.13
N ARG A 258 3.19 -29.89 -8.34
CA ARG A 258 2.75 -30.55 -7.10
C ARG A 258 1.97 -29.54 -6.22
N PRO A 259 0.71 -29.81 -5.84
CA PRO A 259 -0.12 -28.81 -5.14
C PRO A 259 0.45 -28.34 -3.81
N ALA A 260 1.12 -29.21 -3.05
CA ALA A 260 1.89 -28.82 -1.87
C ALA A 260 3.13 -27.99 -2.28
N TYR A 261 3.37 -26.90 -1.55
CA TYR A 261 4.51 -26.00 -1.79
C TYR A 261 5.77 -26.43 -1.00
N ASP A 262 5.81 -26.12 0.29
CA ASP A 262 6.93 -26.40 1.21
C ASP A 262 6.36 -26.95 2.53
N ARG A 263 7.13 -27.76 3.26
CA ARG A 263 6.68 -28.34 4.54
C ARG A 263 6.47 -27.27 5.61
N ARG A 264 7.26 -26.19 5.63
CA ARG A 264 7.20 -25.08 6.61
C ARG A 264 5.87 -24.32 6.60
N MET A 265 5.14 -24.41 5.50
CA MET A 265 3.81 -23.84 5.38
C MET A 265 2.75 -24.61 6.19
N ASN A 266 3.06 -25.83 6.66
CA ASN A 266 2.17 -26.67 7.49
C ASN A 266 2.41 -26.48 9.00
N GLU A 267 3.53 -25.89 9.40
CA GLU A 267 3.81 -25.54 10.79
C GLU A 267 2.86 -24.43 11.26
N PRO A 268 2.41 -24.38 12.53
CA PRO A 268 1.71 -23.22 13.07
C PRO A 268 2.58 -21.95 13.08
N GLY A 269 1.97 -20.78 12.98
CA GLY A 269 2.66 -19.47 13.08
C GLY A 269 2.47 -18.59 11.85
N THR A 270 2.89 -17.32 11.93
CA THR A 270 2.66 -16.33 10.87
C THR A 270 3.45 -16.69 9.60
N LYS A 271 2.82 -16.57 8.43
CA LYS A 271 3.42 -16.88 7.12
C LYS A 271 3.74 -15.62 6.33
N VAL A 272 4.81 -15.69 5.52
CA VAL A 272 5.32 -14.55 4.73
C VAL A 272 5.16 -14.82 3.24
N LEU A 273 4.26 -14.08 2.59
CA LEU A 273 3.91 -14.21 1.17
C LEU A 273 3.09 -13.00 0.67
N HIS A 274 3.05 -12.76 -0.64
CA HIS A 274 2.47 -11.55 -1.23
C HIS A 274 0.95 -11.62 -1.43
N ILE A 275 0.48 -12.61 -2.21
CA ILE A 275 -0.93 -12.80 -2.54
C ILE A 275 -1.31 -14.25 -2.29
N ALA A 276 -2.20 -14.47 -1.30
CA ALA A 276 -2.65 -15.79 -0.90
C ALA A 276 -3.10 -16.64 -2.10
N GLY A 277 -2.43 -17.78 -2.29
CA GLY A 277 -2.80 -18.76 -3.32
C GLY A 277 -2.35 -18.46 -4.76
N LEU A 278 -1.91 -17.23 -5.06
CA LEU A 278 -1.46 -16.79 -6.39
C LEU A 278 0.03 -16.45 -6.41
N ASP A 279 0.48 -15.53 -5.56
CA ASP A 279 1.86 -15.08 -5.50
C ASP A 279 2.44 -15.36 -4.12
N TYR A 280 2.93 -16.59 -3.99
CA TYR A 280 3.16 -17.25 -2.71
C TYR A 280 4.64 -17.53 -2.41
N ARG A 281 5.56 -17.19 -3.32
CA ARG A 281 6.98 -17.50 -3.16
C ARG A 281 7.68 -16.44 -2.33
N SER A 282 8.52 -16.92 -1.42
CA SER A 282 9.31 -16.07 -0.53
C SER A 282 10.71 -16.67 -0.33
N ASN A 283 11.68 -15.82 0.01
CA ASN A 283 13.01 -16.23 0.47
C ASN A 283 12.99 -16.88 1.87
N CYS A 284 11.95 -16.63 2.68
CA CYS A 284 11.75 -17.15 4.05
C CYS A 284 10.24 -17.30 4.32
N LEU A 285 9.79 -18.44 4.88
CA LEU A 285 8.39 -18.85 4.75
C LEU A 285 7.51 -18.59 5.98
N THR A 286 8.10 -18.57 7.17
CA THR A 286 7.45 -18.11 8.40
C THR A 286 8.02 -16.77 8.82
N LEU A 287 7.30 -16.05 9.70
CA LEU A 287 7.84 -14.86 10.32
C LEU A 287 9.14 -15.18 11.07
N THR A 288 9.18 -16.25 11.86
CA THR A 288 10.38 -16.69 12.60
C THR A 288 11.58 -16.94 11.67
N ASP A 289 11.41 -17.70 10.58
CA ASP A 289 12.42 -17.93 9.52
C ASP A 289 12.96 -16.59 8.97
N CYS A 290 12.08 -15.65 8.63
CA CYS A 290 12.49 -14.32 8.18
C CYS A 290 13.23 -13.52 9.27
N LEU A 291 12.80 -13.58 10.53
CA LEU A 291 13.45 -12.86 11.63
C LEU A 291 14.80 -13.47 12.03
N GLU A 292 14.95 -14.79 12.02
CA GLU A 292 16.21 -15.51 12.28
C GLU A 292 17.28 -15.16 11.22
N ASN A 293 16.88 -14.98 9.97
CA ASN A 293 17.73 -14.46 8.90
C ASN A 293 18.24 -13.03 9.21
N VAL A 294 17.42 -12.16 9.81
CA VAL A 294 17.85 -10.81 10.23
C VAL A 294 18.72 -10.87 11.49
N ALA A 295 18.31 -11.64 12.50
CA ALA A 295 19.01 -11.77 13.78
C ALA A 295 20.41 -12.37 13.62
N THR A 296 20.58 -13.31 12.69
CA THR A 296 21.90 -13.86 12.36
C THR A 296 22.81 -12.81 11.75
N TRP A 297 22.34 -12.10 10.70
CA TRP A 297 23.12 -11.01 10.11
C TRP A 297 23.43 -9.88 11.11
N SER A 298 22.49 -9.55 12.01
CA SER A 298 22.67 -8.57 13.09
C SER A 298 23.80 -8.96 14.05
N ARG A 299 23.77 -10.19 14.57
CA ARG A 299 24.81 -10.73 15.48
C ARG A 299 26.18 -10.78 14.82
N ASP A 300 26.25 -11.03 13.51
CA ASP A 300 27.49 -11.01 12.73
C ASP A 300 27.99 -9.57 12.44
N ASN A 301 27.16 -8.53 12.64
CA ASN A 301 27.44 -7.14 12.30
C ASN A 301 27.07 -6.16 13.45
N PRO A 302 27.49 -6.37 14.71
CA PRO A 302 26.94 -5.66 15.89
C PRO A 302 27.16 -4.13 15.89
N GLY A 303 28.02 -3.62 15.00
CA GLY A 303 28.19 -2.18 14.77
C GLY A 303 27.18 -1.53 13.81
N HIS A 304 26.25 -2.28 13.22
CA HIS A 304 25.37 -1.80 12.14
C HIS A 304 24.45 -0.66 12.59
N VAL A 305 24.13 0.27 11.69
CA VAL A 305 23.02 1.22 11.88
C VAL A 305 21.67 0.48 11.96
N PRO A 306 20.67 0.96 12.70
CA PRO A 306 19.46 0.18 13.03
C PRO A 306 18.74 -0.35 11.79
N VAL A 307 18.27 -1.60 11.88
CA VAL A 307 17.45 -2.22 10.83
C VAL A 307 15.98 -2.01 11.14
N THR A 308 15.22 -1.58 10.14
CA THR A 308 13.76 -1.39 10.24
C THR A 308 13.04 -2.52 9.52
N ILE A 309 12.06 -3.14 10.19
CA ILE A 309 11.21 -4.18 9.59
C ILE A 309 9.78 -3.66 9.57
N LEU A 310 9.29 -3.37 8.37
CA LEU A 310 7.92 -2.98 8.07
C LEU A 310 7.09 -4.25 7.86
N LEU A 311 5.95 -4.32 8.54
CA LEU A 311 5.06 -5.49 8.55
C LEU A 311 3.70 -5.06 8.00
N GLU A 312 3.31 -5.57 6.82
CA GLU A 312 1.96 -5.39 6.29
C GLU A 312 1.12 -6.64 6.60
N PHE A 313 0.10 -6.44 7.42
CA PHE A 313 -0.83 -7.48 7.84
C PHE A 313 -1.89 -7.66 6.74
N LYS A 314 -1.71 -8.65 5.88
CA LYS A 314 -2.62 -8.96 4.77
C LYS A 314 -3.81 -9.76 5.28
N GLU A 315 -5.02 -9.39 4.90
CA GLU A 315 -6.23 -10.18 5.20
C GLU A 315 -6.39 -11.30 4.14
N PRO A 316 -6.79 -12.54 4.54
CA PRO A 316 -7.14 -13.60 3.60
C PRO A 316 -8.53 -13.37 2.98
N PHE A 317 -8.87 -14.15 1.94
CA PHE A 317 -10.20 -14.11 1.32
C PHE A 317 -11.36 -14.49 2.27
N ASP A 318 -11.08 -15.17 3.39
CA ASP A 318 -12.08 -15.58 4.40
C ASP A 318 -11.88 -14.86 5.75
N PRO A 319 -12.72 -13.85 6.10
CA PRO A 319 -12.43 -12.92 7.20
C PRO A 319 -12.33 -13.55 8.60
N LEU A 320 -12.87 -14.76 8.79
CA LEU A 320 -12.71 -15.55 10.02
C LEU A 320 -11.23 -15.82 10.39
N HIS A 321 -10.35 -15.81 9.40
CA HIS A 321 -8.92 -16.09 9.57
C HIS A 321 -8.03 -14.84 9.49
N GLY A 322 -8.65 -13.65 9.43
CA GLY A 322 -7.98 -12.35 9.44
C GLY A 322 -7.42 -11.87 10.79
N TRP A 323 -6.96 -10.63 10.83
CA TRP A 323 -6.12 -10.10 11.91
C TRP A 323 -6.86 -9.58 13.15
N THR A 324 -7.25 -10.50 14.04
CA THR A 324 -7.73 -10.14 15.39
C THR A 324 -6.60 -9.57 16.26
N ARG A 325 -6.94 -8.77 17.29
CA ARG A 325 -5.95 -8.25 18.26
C ARG A 325 -5.10 -9.36 18.89
N GLN A 326 -5.67 -10.53 19.17
CA GLN A 326 -4.93 -11.67 19.73
C GLN A 326 -3.89 -12.25 18.73
N ARG A 327 -4.20 -12.24 17.43
CA ARG A 327 -3.28 -12.64 16.35
C ARG A 327 -2.17 -11.59 16.15
N LEU A 328 -2.50 -10.30 16.20
CA LEU A 328 -1.52 -9.19 16.18
C LEU A 328 -0.56 -9.24 17.38
N LEU A 329 -1.05 -9.56 18.58
CA LEU A 329 -0.20 -9.84 19.75
C LEU A 329 0.54 -11.18 19.65
N GLY A 330 0.18 -12.05 18.71
CA GLY A 330 0.94 -13.25 18.33
C GLY A 330 2.24 -12.91 17.63
N VAL A 331 2.18 -11.97 16.67
CA VAL A 331 3.37 -11.42 15.99
C VAL A 331 4.36 -10.81 16.98
N GLU A 332 3.89 -10.13 18.03
CA GLU A 332 4.80 -9.67 19.11
C GLU A 332 5.49 -10.82 19.88
N ARG A 333 4.88 -12.00 19.99
CA ARG A 333 5.51 -13.17 20.62
C ARG A 333 6.51 -13.82 19.67
N GLU A 334 6.19 -13.93 18.38
CA GLU A 334 7.10 -14.44 17.34
C GLU A 334 8.34 -13.53 17.17
N ILE A 335 8.20 -12.21 17.34
CA ILE A 335 9.35 -11.29 17.41
C ILE A 335 10.18 -11.54 18.68
N ARG A 336 9.54 -11.64 19.84
CA ARG A 336 10.21 -11.82 21.14
C ARG A 336 10.78 -13.23 21.38
N SER A 337 10.49 -14.21 20.52
CA SER A 337 11.19 -15.49 20.49
C SER A 337 12.48 -15.47 19.66
N VAL A 338 12.78 -14.38 18.95
CA VAL A 338 13.97 -14.23 18.10
C VAL A 338 14.87 -13.07 18.53
N PHE A 339 14.29 -12.03 19.13
CA PHE A 339 15.01 -10.83 19.58
C PHE A 339 14.79 -10.54 21.07
N ASP A 340 15.88 -10.32 21.80
CA ASP A 340 15.86 -9.90 23.19
C ASP A 340 15.45 -8.43 23.33
N ALA A 341 15.05 -8.02 24.53
CA ALA A 341 14.72 -6.61 24.81
C ALA A 341 15.88 -5.63 24.52
N ASN A 342 17.13 -6.12 24.57
CA ASN A 342 18.33 -5.34 24.24
C ASN A 342 18.59 -5.22 22.73
N ASP A 343 18.01 -6.08 21.89
CA ASP A 343 18.15 -6.00 20.42
C ASP A 343 17.15 -5.01 19.82
N LEU A 344 16.17 -4.55 20.60
CA LEU A 344 15.02 -3.81 20.08
C LEU A 344 15.12 -2.29 20.33
N ILE A 345 14.52 -1.54 19.40
CA ILE A 345 14.00 -0.19 19.60
C ILE A 345 12.47 -0.32 19.53
N THR A 346 11.79 -0.05 20.65
CA THR A 346 10.33 -0.13 20.79
C THR A 346 9.74 1.25 21.11
N PRO A 347 8.42 1.46 21.00
CA PRO A 347 7.74 2.66 21.49
C PRO A 347 8.22 3.15 22.87
N ASP A 348 8.40 2.26 23.85
CA ASP A 348 8.86 2.66 25.19
C ASP A 348 10.33 3.11 25.25
N THR A 349 11.16 2.78 24.26
CA THR A 349 12.53 3.34 24.14
C THR A 349 12.55 4.79 23.63
N VAL A 350 11.41 5.27 23.12
CA VAL A 350 11.22 6.62 22.53
C VAL A 350 10.34 7.50 23.42
N ARG A 351 9.42 6.89 24.19
CA ARG A 351 8.52 7.59 25.12
C ARG A 351 9.26 8.21 26.29
N ARG A 352 8.94 9.46 26.61
CA ARG A 352 9.42 10.16 27.81
C ARG A 352 8.38 10.04 28.94
N PRO A 353 8.81 10.03 30.23
CA PRO A 353 7.89 10.02 31.36
C PRO A 353 6.85 11.14 31.27
N GLY A 354 5.60 10.82 31.62
CA GLY A 354 4.47 11.76 31.58
C GLY A 354 3.99 12.18 30.19
N ARG A 355 4.51 11.61 29.10
CA ARG A 355 4.15 12.00 27.72
C ARG A 355 3.51 10.87 26.90
N THR A 356 2.78 11.27 25.86
CA THR A 356 2.45 10.37 24.74
C THR A 356 3.68 10.05 23.90
N LEU A 357 3.62 9.02 23.05
CA LEU A 357 4.69 8.73 22.10
C LEU A 357 4.87 9.89 21.10
N GLU A 358 3.77 10.46 20.60
CA GLU A 358 3.78 11.67 19.77
C GLU A 358 4.50 12.85 20.46
N GLN A 359 4.07 13.23 21.67
CA GLN A 359 4.68 14.30 22.48
C GLN A 359 6.16 14.03 22.84
N SER A 360 6.61 12.79 22.71
CA SER A 360 7.99 12.40 22.89
C SER A 360 8.79 12.61 21.60
N VAL A 361 8.32 12.13 20.44
CA VAL A 361 9.02 12.34 19.15
C VAL A 361 9.06 13.81 18.75
N LEU A 362 7.96 14.57 18.95
CA LEU A 362 7.90 16.02 18.74
C LEU A 362 8.90 16.79 19.62
N GLY A 363 9.34 16.19 20.74
CA GLY A 363 10.40 16.72 21.61
C GLY A 363 11.81 16.21 21.29
N GLY A 364 12.01 15.50 20.18
CA GLY A 364 13.27 14.82 19.84
C GLY A 364 13.51 13.54 20.64
N GLY A 365 12.46 12.74 20.89
CA GLY A 365 12.49 11.55 21.76
C GLY A 365 13.20 10.32 21.17
N TRP A 366 13.49 10.31 19.87
CA TRP A 366 14.19 9.21 19.21
C TRP A 366 15.63 9.01 19.73
N PRO A 367 16.15 7.77 19.74
CA PRO A 367 17.51 7.50 20.22
C PRO A 367 18.57 8.13 19.32
N THR A 368 19.72 8.45 19.93
CA THR A 368 20.96 8.76 19.19
C THR A 368 21.39 7.53 18.38
N LEU A 369 22.05 7.73 17.24
CA LEU A 369 22.58 6.63 16.45
C LEU A 369 23.51 5.72 17.28
N ARG A 370 24.27 6.30 18.22
CA ARG A 370 25.13 5.54 19.15
C ARG A 370 24.34 4.56 20.01
N ALA A 371 23.14 4.92 20.47
CA ALA A 371 22.25 4.05 21.24
C ALA A 371 21.42 3.08 20.36
N ALA A 372 21.34 3.34 19.05
CA ALA A 372 20.54 2.59 18.09
C ALA A 372 21.33 1.55 17.26
N ARG A 373 22.67 1.51 17.37
CA ARG A 373 23.49 0.51 16.65
C ARG A 373 23.25 -0.91 17.16
N GLY A 374 23.34 -1.88 16.25
CA GLY A 374 23.10 -3.31 16.54
C GLY A 374 21.63 -3.67 16.80
N LYS A 375 20.70 -2.71 16.68
CA LYS A 375 19.28 -2.91 17.03
C LYS A 375 18.36 -3.02 15.81
N VAL A 376 17.20 -3.62 16.04
CA VAL A 376 16.09 -3.77 15.10
C VAL A 376 14.86 -3.03 15.62
N MET A 377 14.04 -2.46 14.72
CA MET A 377 12.77 -1.82 15.05
C MET A 377 11.65 -2.29 14.12
N PHE A 378 10.43 -2.39 14.65
CA PHE A 378 9.28 -2.95 13.94
C PHE A 378 8.20 -1.89 13.68
N LEU A 379 7.73 -1.80 12.45
CA LEU A 379 6.65 -0.91 12.02
C LEU A 379 5.46 -1.74 11.52
N MET A 380 4.24 -1.35 11.85
CA MET A 380 3.00 -1.82 11.21
C MET A 380 2.67 -0.87 10.05
N ASP A 381 2.61 -1.39 8.82
CA ASP A 381 2.28 -0.60 7.63
C ASP A 381 0.78 -0.20 7.60
N ASN A 382 -0.09 -1.08 8.10
CA ASN A 382 -1.53 -0.90 8.10
C ASN A 382 -1.99 0.30 8.94
N THR A 383 -2.92 1.07 8.40
CA THR A 383 -3.64 2.14 9.09
C THR A 383 -5.06 1.66 9.47
N GLY A 384 -5.90 2.56 10.00
CA GLY A 384 -7.31 2.27 10.28
C GLY A 384 -7.51 1.09 11.24
N GLU A 385 -8.43 0.19 10.89
CA GLU A 385 -8.90 -0.86 11.81
C GLU A 385 -7.76 -1.76 12.35
N HIS A 386 -6.73 -2.07 11.56
CA HIS A 386 -5.59 -2.86 12.04
C HIS A 386 -4.81 -2.14 13.14
N ARG A 387 -4.51 -0.85 12.94
CA ARG A 387 -3.90 0.04 13.94
C ARG A 387 -4.81 0.19 15.15
N ASP A 388 -6.11 0.39 14.94
CA ASP A 388 -7.08 0.63 16.01
C ASP A 388 -7.29 -0.64 16.88
N ARG A 389 -7.36 -1.84 16.26
CA ARG A 389 -7.32 -3.15 16.94
C ARG A 389 -6.03 -3.31 17.76
N TYR A 390 -4.88 -2.86 17.24
CA TYR A 390 -3.58 -3.02 17.91
C TYR A 390 -3.40 -2.10 19.12
N VAL A 391 -3.73 -0.80 19.00
CA VAL A 391 -3.59 0.16 20.11
C VAL A 391 -4.67 0.03 21.19
N GLN A 392 -5.68 -0.83 21.02
CA GLN A 392 -6.73 -1.03 22.02
C GLN A 392 -6.11 -1.41 23.39
N GLY A 393 -6.42 -0.63 24.43
CA GLY A 393 -5.80 -0.76 25.77
C GLY A 393 -4.39 -0.18 25.90
N ASN A 394 -3.73 0.18 24.80
CA ASN A 394 -2.37 0.69 24.71
C ASN A 394 -2.29 1.93 23.79
N PRO A 395 -3.09 3.00 24.04
CA PRO A 395 -3.28 4.11 23.08
C PRO A 395 -2.01 4.92 22.73
N SER A 396 -0.98 4.86 23.57
CA SER A 396 0.34 5.49 23.38
C SER A 396 1.42 4.42 23.07
N LEU A 397 1.01 3.22 22.66
CA LEU A 397 1.83 2.03 22.45
C LEU A 397 2.65 1.56 23.67
N GLN A 398 2.24 1.93 24.88
CA GLN A 398 2.92 1.49 26.10
C GLN A 398 2.93 -0.04 26.22
N GLY A 399 4.10 -0.63 26.45
CA GLY A 399 4.34 -2.07 26.53
C GLY A 399 4.29 -2.84 25.19
N ARG A 400 4.14 -2.15 24.05
CA ARG A 400 4.09 -2.76 22.71
C ARG A 400 5.48 -2.84 22.07
N VAL A 401 5.68 -3.79 21.15
CA VAL A 401 6.91 -3.87 20.33
C VAL A 401 6.86 -2.95 19.11
N MET A 402 5.74 -2.91 18.39
CA MET A 402 5.66 -2.30 17.07
C MET A 402 5.20 -0.83 17.13
N PHE A 403 5.77 0.02 16.28
CA PHE A 403 5.25 1.35 15.99
C PHE A 403 4.15 1.25 14.92
N THR A 404 3.09 2.05 15.04
CA THR A 404 1.96 2.07 14.09
C THR A 404 2.13 3.14 13.03
N ALA A 405 1.70 2.86 11.80
CA ALA A 405 1.36 3.92 10.85
C ALA A 405 0.12 4.66 11.37
N SER A 406 0.33 5.85 11.95
CA SER A 406 -0.72 6.67 12.57
C SER A 406 -0.66 8.10 12.06
N GLU A 407 -1.76 8.83 12.17
CA GLU A 407 -1.84 10.22 11.71
C GLU A 407 -1.45 11.20 12.83
N PRO A 408 -0.79 12.35 12.50
CA PRO A 408 -0.41 13.38 13.47
C PRO A 408 -1.57 13.82 14.38
N GLY A 409 -1.27 14.09 15.65
CA GLY A 409 -2.26 14.39 16.70
C GLY A 409 -2.84 13.15 17.40
N ARG A 410 -2.47 11.92 17.00
CA ARG A 410 -2.81 10.69 17.74
C ARG A 410 -1.70 10.31 18.73
N PRO A 411 -2.01 9.83 19.96
CA PRO A 411 -1.00 9.56 20.99
C PRO A 411 0.10 8.54 20.63
N ASP A 412 -0.10 7.70 19.62
CA ASP A 412 0.85 6.72 19.08
C ASP A 412 1.65 7.23 17.86
N ALA A 413 1.40 8.46 17.40
CA ALA A 413 1.95 8.97 16.14
C ALA A 413 3.45 9.28 16.26
N ALA A 414 4.28 8.28 15.96
CA ALA A 414 5.72 8.40 15.73
C ALA A 414 6.10 8.12 14.28
N PHE A 415 5.43 7.15 13.65
CA PHE A 415 5.63 6.72 12.28
C PHE A 415 4.42 7.10 11.41
N VAL A 416 4.69 7.67 10.23
CA VAL A 416 3.67 8.06 9.25
C VAL A 416 3.99 7.45 7.89
N LYS A 417 3.00 6.82 7.26
CA LYS A 417 3.11 6.23 5.92
C LYS A 417 2.67 7.23 4.85
N ARG A 418 3.51 7.47 3.84
CA ARG A 418 3.20 8.31 2.66
C ARG A 418 3.74 7.64 1.39
N ASN A 419 2.96 6.70 0.83
CA ASN A 419 3.35 5.84 -0.30
C ASN A 419 3.58 6.57 -1.64
N ASP A 420 3.17 7.84 -1.73
CA ASP A 420 3.52 8.77 -2.80
C ASP A 420 4.54 9.80 -2.26
N PRO A 421 5.76 9.88 -2.82
CA PRO A 421 6.76 10.86 -2.38
C PRO A 421 6.42 12.31 -2.77
N ALA A 422 5.43 12.55 -3.64
CA ALA A 422 4.95 13.90 -3.96
C ALA A 422 3.95 14.45 -2.90
N ALA A 423 3.61 13.68 -1.87
CA ALA A 423 2.79 14.15 -0.76
C ALA A 423 3.43 15.36 -0.05
N SER A 424 2.70 16.49 -0.04
CA SER A 424 3.22 17.79 0.39
C SER A 424 3.52 17.91 1.90
N ASP A 425 3.01 16.98 2.71
CA ASP A 425 3.21 16.99 4.17
C ASP A 425 4.50 16.31 4.63
N ILE A 426 5.16 15.46 3.81
CA ILE A 426 6.35 14.69 4.18
C ILE A 426 7.43 15.56 4.83
N ARG A 427 7.79 16.69 4.21
CA ARG A 427 8.82 17.59 4.74
C ARG A 427 8.41 18.21 6.09
N SER A 428 7.15 18.57 6.26
CA SER A 428 6.59 19.09 7.51
C SER A 428 6.49 18.04 8.62
N LEU A 429 6.27 16.77 8.28
CA LEU A 429 6.34 15.65 9.21
C LEU A 429 7.78 15.45 9.72
N VAL A 430 8.75 15.39 8.79
CA VAL A 430 10.17 15.16 9.05
C VAL A 430 10.78 16.28 9.92
N THR A 431 10.50 17.55 9.60
CA THR A 431 10.95 18.70 10.41
C THR A 431 10.36 18.69 11.83
N ARG A 432 9.16 18.13 12.03
CA ARG A 432 8.54 17.98 13.35
C ARG A 432 9.02 16.76 14.16
N GLY A 433 9.89 15.91 13.60
CA GLY A 433 10.42 14.73 14.29
C GLY A 433 9.59 13.45 14.11
N TYR A 434 8.58 13.45 13.24
CA TYR A 434 7.98 12.19 12.76
C TYR A 434 8.97 11.45 11.84
N MET A 435 8.97 10.12 11.91
CA MET A 435 9.64 9.31 10.90
C MET A 435 8.65 8.90 9.81
N VAL A 436 9.05 9.03 8.55
CA VAL A 436 8.19 8.82 7.38
C VAL A 436 8.76 7.74 6.47
N ARG A 437 7.90 6.84 6.00
CA ARG A 437 8.20 5.90 4.90
C ARG A 437 7.53 6.37 3.62
N THR A 438 8.29 6.36 2.53
CA THR A 438 7.81 6.57 1.16
C THR A 438 8.46 5.59 0.18
N ARG A 439 8.13 5.67 -1.11
CA ARG A 439 8.59 4.74 -2.15
C ARG A 439 9.27 5.48 -3.31
N ALA A 440 10.27 4.85 -3.93
CA ALA A 440 10.96 5.35 -5.12
C ALA A 440 10.34 4.88 -6.45
N ASP A 441 9.53 3.82 -6.38
CA ASP A 441 8.90 3.11 -7.50
C ASP A 441 7.61 2.42 -7.04
N ALA A 442 6.82 1.93 -8.00
CA ALA A 442 5.63 1.09 -7.79
C ALA A 442 5.34 0.23 -9.03
N ASP A 443 4.73 -0.93 -8.82
CA ASP A 443 4.21 -1.84 -9.86
C ASP A 443 5.22 -2.16 -11.00
N THR A 444 6.52 -2.12 -10.72
CA THR A 444 7.64 -2.20 -11.69
C THR A 444 7.71 -1.09 -12.76
N VAL A 445 6.82 -0.10 -12.73
CA VAL A 445 6.60 0.89 -13.82
C VAL A 445 7.87 1.69 -14.13
N GLN A 446 8.49 2.26 -13.09
CA GLN A 446 9.70 3.08 -13.23
C GLN A 446 10.90 2.27 -13.73
N ALA A 447 10.96 0.97 -13.38
CA ALA A 447 12.00 0.07 -13.86
C ALA A 447 11.83 -0.33 -15.33
N ARG A 448 10.59 -0.32 -15.84
CA ARG A 448 10.27 -0.61 -17.26
C ARG A 448 10.45 0.60 -18.18
N ASN A 449 10.11 1.81 -17.74
CA ASN A 449 10.21 3.02 -18.55
C ASN A 449 11.49 3.85 -18.29
N GLY A 450 12.22 3.58 -17.21
CA GLY A 450 13.46 4.27 -16.83
C GLY A 450 13.24 5.61 -16.10
N ASP A 451 12.01 5.98 -15.75
CA ASP A 451 11.67 7.26 -15.14
C ASP A 451 12.12 7.35 -13.67
N THR A 452 13.11 8.20 -13.41
CA THR A 452 13.68 8.37 -12.08
C THR A 452 12.95 9.38 -11.20
N ARG A 453 11.96 10.12 -11.71
CA ARG A 453 11.37 11.27 -10.98
C ARG A 453 10.79 10.89 -9.62
N MET A 454 10.14 9.73 -9.51
CA MET A 454 9.58 9.25 -8.24
C MET A 454 10.67 8.98 -7.20
N ARG A 455 11.77 8.32 -7.59
CA ARG A 455 12.98 8.13 -6.77
C ARG A 455 13.58 9.46 -6.35
N ASP A 456 13.77 10.38 -7.29
CA ASP A 456 14.49 11.63 -7.05
C ASP A 456 13.69 12.53 -6.10
N THR A 457 12.36 12.60 -6.25
CA THR A 457 11.45 13.21 -5.28
C THR A 457 11.51 12.50 -3.92
N ALA A 458 11.46 11.16 -3.89
CA ALA A 458 11.50 10.39 -2.63
C ALA A 458 12.77 10.67 -1.82
N LEU A 459 13.93 10.65 -2.46
CA LEU A 459 15.22 10.97 -1.84
C LEU A 459 15.29 12.43 -1.36
N ALA A 460 14.70 13.38 -2.09
CA ALA A 460 14.67 14.80 -1.73
C ALA A 460 13.59 15.19 -0.69
N SER A 461 12.59 14.34 -0.48
CA SER A 461 11.44 14.61 0.40
C SER A 461 11.83 14.82 1.87
N GLY A 462 12.87 14.12 2.33
CA GLY A 462 13.26 14.01 3.73
C GLY A 462 12.72 12.76 4.44
N ALA A 463 11.87 11.94 3.80
CA ALA A 463 11.39 10.69 4.39
C ALA A 463 12.57 9.79 4.80
N GLN A 464 12.57 9.31 6.04
CA GLN A 464 13.67 8.54 6.62
C GLN A 464 13.82 7.16 5.99
N TRP A 465 12.75 6.57 5.46
CA TRP A 465 12.79 5.32 4.70
C TRP A 465 12.27 5.52 3.28
N VAL A 466 13.10 5.19 2.29
CA VAL A 466 12.75 5.17 0.87
C VAL A 466 12.80 3.72 0.38
N SER A 467 11.63 3.09 0.24
CA SER A 467 11.49 1.70 -0.21
C SER A 467 11.55 1.59 -1.75
N THR A 468 12.12 0.49 -2.26
CA THR A 468 12.25 0.22 -3.70
C THR A 468 12.28 -1.29 -4.00
N ASP A 469 11.74 -1.73 -5.13
CA ASP A 469 11.95 -3.09 -5.65
C ASP A 469 13.37 -3.25 -6.28
N TYR A 470 14.07 -2.13 -6.52
CA TYR A 470 15.32 -2.05 -7.29
C TYR A 470 16.48 -1.35 -6.52
N PRO A 471 16.94 -1.89 -5.36
CA PRO A 471 17.93 -1.25 -4.49
C PRO A 471 19.37 -1.18 -5.03
N VAL A 472 19.67 -1.81 -6.16
CA VAL A 472 21.02 -1.82 -6.78
C VAL A 472 20.95 -1.79 -8.32
N PRO A 473 22.01 -1.29 -8.99
CA PRO A 473 22.13 -1.35 -10.46
C PRO A 473 21.95 -2.76 -11.04
N GLY A 474 21.46 -2.83 -12.28
CA GLY A 474 21.38 -4.06 -13.07
C GLY A 474 20.07 -4.85 -12.92
N LEU A 475 19.34 -4.72 -11.81
CA LEU A 475 18.07 -5.45 -11.59
C LEU A 475 16.99 -5.13 -12.65
N SER A 476 16.99 -3.91 -13.19
CA SER A 476 16.10 -3.43 -14.24
C SER A 476 16.57 -3.70 -15.67
N ALA A 477 17.80 -4.23 -15.85
CA ALA A 477 18.40 -4.42 -17.19
C ALA A 477 17.58 -5.38 -18.07
N ARG A 478 16.81 -6.30 -17.46
CA ARG A 478 15.83 -7.17 -18.13
C ARG A 478 14.73 -6.42 -18.89
N PHE A 479 14.51 -5.15 -18.59
CA PHE A 479 13.54 -4.27 -19.27
C PHE A 479 14.22 -3.27 -20.22
N GLY A 480 15.53 -3.41 -20.47
CA GLY A 480 16.31 -2.48 -21.30
C GLY A 480 16.68 -1.15 -20.63
N THR A 481 16.33 -0.96 -19.34
CA THR A 481 16.63 0.28 -18.62
C THR A 481 17.84 0.15 -17.68
N ARG A 482 18.24 1.27 -17.08
CA ARG A 482 19.27 1.34 -16.02
C ARG A 482 18.68 1.90 -14.72
N TYR A 483 17.38 1.72 -14.50
CA TYR A 483 16.70 2.19 -13.28
C TYR A 483 17.20 1.46 -12.03
N PHE A 484 17.49 2.21 -10.97
CA PHE A 484 17.63 1.70 -9.61
C PHE A 484 17.45 2.86 -8.63
N ALA A 485 17.11 2.56 -7.38
CA ALA A 485 17.11 3.50 -6.29
C ALA A 485 18.18 3.15 -5.25
N ALA A 486 18.97 4.15 -4.87
CA ALA A 486 19.99 4.05 -3.84
C ALA A 486 20.27 5.42 -3.23
N LEU A 487 20.83 5.46 -2.02
CA LEU A 487 21.35 6.70 -1.45
C LEU A 487 22.61 7.14 -2.24
N PRO A 488 22.81 8.46 -2.46
CA PRO A 488 24.04 8.97 -3.09
C PRO A 488 25.31 8.42 -2.43
N GLY A 489 26.26 7.95 -3.24
CA GLY A 489 27.48 7.28 -2.77
C GLY A 489 27.35 5.77 -2.52
N LEU A 490 26.20 5.15 -2.80
CA LEU A 490 25.95 3.71 -2.57
C LEU A 490 26.23 3.28 -1.11
N VAL A 491 25.76 4.11 -0.18
CA VAL A 491 25.82 3.91 1.28
C VAL A 491 24.49 3.37 1.82
N PRO A 492 24.48 2.65 2.95
CA PRO A 492 23.26 2.13 3.56
C PRO A 492 22.48 3.16 4.39
N VAL A 493 23.11 4.29 4.69
CA VAL A 493 22.53 5.40 5.45
C VAL A 493 23.22 6.70 5.04
N ARG A 494 22.49 7.81 5.05
CA ARG A 494 23.05 9.16 4.99
C ARG A 494 22.40 10.07 6.04
N CYS A 495 23.00 11.23 6.29
CA CYS A 495 22.33 12.31 7.02
C CYS A 495 21.10 12.79 6.23
N ASN A 496 19.99 13.03 6.93
CA ASN A 496 18.73 13.40 6.32
C ASN A 496 18.78 14.80 5.67
N PRO A 497 18.35 14.98 4.41
CA PRO A 497 18.45 16.26 3.70
C PRO A 497 17.46 17.35 4.19
N VAL A 498 16.67 17.10 5.24
CA VAL A 498 15.67 18.04 5.78
C VAL A 498 15.87 18.40 7.25
N ASN A 499 16.31 17.46 8.10
CA ASN A 499 16.36 17.65 9.57
C ASN A 499 17.66 17.16 10.24
N ALA A 500 18.69 16.81 9.46
CA ALA A 500 20.03 16.57 10.00
C ALA A 500 20.64 17.85 10.58
N PRO A 501 21.45 17.77 11.66
CA PRO A 501 22.18 18.92 12.17
C PRO A 501 23.35 19.29 11.25
N ASP A 502 23.80 20.55 11.34
CA ASP A 502 25.03 20.98 10.66
C ASP A 502 26.23 20.13 11.09
N GLY A 503 27.11 19.83 10.13
CA GLY A 503 28.25 18.93 10.35
C GLY A 503 27.86 17.47 10.58
N CYS A 504 26.61 17.05 10.34
CA CYS A 504 26.22 15.64 10.44
C CYS A 504 27.10 14.75 9.56
N ALA A 505 27.80 13.82 10.22
CA ALA A 505 28.55 12.75 9.58
C ALA A 505 27.99 11.40 10.04
N VAL A 506 27.77 10.49 9.09
CA VAL A 506 27.38 9.11 9.37
C VAL A 506 28.15 8.15 8.48
N THR A 507 28.68 7.10 9.09
CA THR A 507 29.18 5.90 8.42
C THR A 507 28.44 4.71 8.99
N ASP A 508 28.23 3.67 8.18
CA ASP A 508 27.88 2.36 8.71
C ASP A 508 29.14 1.51 8.85
N ARG A 509 29.28 0.82 9.98
CA ARG A 509 30.42 -0.08 10.21
C ARG A 509 30.09 -1.40 9.52
N ARG A 510 30.36 -1.46 8.21
CA ARG A 510 30.45 -2.74 7.49
C ARG A 510 31.49 -3.60 8.21
N ALA A 511 31.18 -4.88 8.46
CA ALA A 511 32.22 -5.86 8.71
C ALA A 511 33.17 -5.91 7.47
N GLY A 512 34.44 -6.24 7.72
CA GLY A 512 35.49 -6.31 6.68
C GLY A 512 35.22 -7.38 5.62
#